data_AF-A0AAU7DYJ3-F1
#
_entry.id   AF-A0AAU7DYJ3-F1
#
_cell.length_a   1.000
_cell.length_b   1.000
_cell.length_c   1.000
_cell.angle_alpha   90.00
_cell.angle_beta   90.00
_cell.angle_gamma   90.00
#
_symmetry.space_group_name_H-M   'P 1'
#
loop_
_entity.id
_entity.type
_entity.pdbx_description
1 polymer ?
#
loop_
_entity_poly.entity_id
_entity_poly.type
_entity_poly.pdbx_seq_one_letter_code
_entity_poly.pdbx_strand_id
1 'polypeptide(L)'
;MASLRTADTQGRHFSGTSRGGDLTDSDAWMEKCFQENLGLLPVERLRPLWERFRTLPTGSPDVMTHGGLIPGNLLVTGDQLVGVLDGGRFGPADPALDLVAAWHLLDQERRAILRSELACTSLEWLRGAAWAFQQAMGLAWYYQKTNPGMSSLGKTTLTRLLNDTEVCN
;
A
#
# COMPACT_ATOMS: atom_id res chain seq x y z
N MET A 1 -9.94 10.53 0.08
CA MET A 1 -8.58 10.52 -0.49
C MET A 1 -8.23 11.84 -1.15
N ALA A 2 -9.03 12.32 -2.12
CA ALA A 2 -8.74 13.60 -2.81
C ALA A 2 -8.59 14.81 -1.86
N SER A 3 -9.43 14.94 -0.83
CA SER A 3 -9.39 16.06 0.14
C SER A 3 -8.18 16.06 1.08
N LEU A 4 -7.58 14.90 1.37
CA LEU A 4 -6.35 14.83 2.18
C LEU A 4 -5.14 15.31 1.39
N ARG A 5 -5.11 14.98 0.09
CA ARG A 5 -4.05 15.37 -0.85
C ARG A 5 -3.96 16.87 -1.10
N THR A 6 -5.04 17.61 -0.87
CA THR A 6 -5.07 19.07 -1.04
C THR A 6 -4.57 19.83 0.19
N ALA A 7 -4.30 19.15 1.31
CA ALA A 7 -3.74 19.80 2.49
C ALA A 7 -2.26 20.14 2.25
N ASP A 8 -1.89 21.39 2.56
CA ASP A 8 -0.54 21.90 2.40
C ASP A 8 0.43 21.19 3.37
N THR A 9 1.58 20.75 2.84
CA THR A 9 2.66 20.21 3.67
C THR A 9 3.34 21.29 4.51
N GLN A 10 3.16 22.56 4.17
CA GLN A 10 3.80 23.73 4.79
C GLN A 10 5.32 23.65 4.73
N GLY A 11 5.85 23.13 3.63
CA GLY A 11 7.30 22.93 3.42
C GLY A 11 7.90 21.76 4.23
N ARG A 12 7.07 20.96 4.90
CA ARG A 12 7.53 19.75 5.58
C ARG A 12 7.70 18.62 4.56
N HIS A 13 8.69 17.78 4.80
CA HIS A 13 9.00 16.60 4.00
C HIS A 13 8.92 15.34 4.86
N PHE A 14 8.78 14.19 4.22
CA PHE A 14 8.90 12.91 4.89
C PHE A 14 10.29 12.78 5.51
N SER A 15 10.34 12.49 6.82
CA SER A 15 11.57 12.37 7.60
C SER A 15 11.73 11.02 8.29
N GLY A 16 10.83 10.08 7.99
CA GLY A 16 10.89 8.72 8.52
C GLY A 16 11.76 7.78 7.68
N THR A 17 11.94 6.56 8.17
CA THR A 17 12.57 5.44 7.43
C THR A 17 11.56 4.33 7.13
N SER A 18 10.28 4.61 7.29
CA SER A 18 9.19 3.66 7.14
C SER A 18 8.40 3.91 5.86
N ARG A 19 7.13 3.52 5.82
CA ARG A 19 6.26 3.69 4.65
C ARG A 19 6.11 5.17 4.33
N GLY A 20 6.18 5.51 3.04
CA GLY A 20 5.98 6.88 2.57
C GLY A 20 7.24 7.62 2.15
N GLY A 21 8.42 7.01 2.23
CA GLY A 21 9.69 7.58 1.74
C GLY A 21 10.23 6.85 0.53
N ASP A 22 11.50 6.45 0.58
CA ASP A 22 12.09 5.59 -0.43
C ASP A 22 11.60 4.14 -0.25
N LEU A 23 11.32 3.46 -1.37
CA LEU A 23 10.95 2.04 -1.33
C LEU A 23 12.13 1.19 -0.85
N THR A 24 13.38 1.57 -1.16
CA THR A 24 14.57 0.80 -0.76
C THR A 24 14.83 0.82 0.74
N ASP A 25 14.30 1.81 1.47
CA ASP A 25 14.37 1.83 2.93
C ASP A 25 13.65 0.62 3.55
N SER A 26 12.73 -0.02 2.80
CA SER A 26 12.01 -1.21 3.23
C SER A 26 12.76 -2.53 2.96
N ASP A 27 13.97 -2.52 2.40
CA ASP A 27 14.67 -3.73 1.95
C ASP A 27 14.93 -4.75 3.06
N ALA A 28 15.52 -4.29 4.16
CA ALA A 28 15.81 -5.18 5.29
C ALA A 28 14.53 -5.77 5.89
N TRP A 29 13.47 -4.97 5.93
CA TRP A 29 12.13 -5.42 6.34
C TRP A 29 11.56 -6.45 5.37
N MET A 30 11.72 -6.22 4.07
CA MET A 30 11.24 -7.10 3.02
C MET A 30 11.97 -8.43 3.00
N GLU A 31 13.29 -8.44 3.20
CA GLU A 31 14.05 -9.67 3.32
C GLU A 31 13.58 -10.50 4.52
N LYS A 32 13.35 -9.87 5.68
CA LYS A 32 12.71 -10.54 6.81
C LYS A 32 11.35 -11.11 6.45
N CYS A 33 10.49 -10.34 5.79
CA CYS A 33 9.18 -10.82 5.39
C CYS A 33 9.26 -12.01 4.43
N PHE A 34 10.22 -12.05 3.50
CA PHE A 34 10.39 -13.21 2.63
C PHE A 34 10.78 -14.47 3.39
N GLN A 35 11.66 -14.35 4.38
CA GLN A 35 12.08 -15.47 5.22
C GLN A 35 10.92 -15.99 6.08
N GLU A 36 10.18 -15.11 6.75
CA GLU A 36 9.07 -15.46 7.64
C GLU A 36 7.84 -16.03 6.89
N ASN A 37 7.70 -15.71 5.60
CA ASN A 37 6.61 -16.22 4.76
C ASN A 37 6.96 -17.51 4.01
N LEU A 38 8.14 -18.11 4.20
CA LEU A 38 8.49 -19.39 3.60
C LEU A 38 7.47 -20.47 4.02
N GLY A 39 6.87 -21.15 3.03
CA GLY A 39 5.81 -22.13 3.25
C GLY A 39 4.41 -21.54 3.54
N LEU A 40 4.29 -20.21 3.67
CA LEU A 40 3.01 -19.51 3.82
C LEU A 40 2.55 -18.85 2.52
N LEU A 41 3.48 -18.37 1.71
CA LEU A 41 3.25 -17.64 0.46
C LEU A 41 4.16 -18.16 -0.67
N PRO A 42 3.81 -17.92 -1.95
CA PRO A 42 4.67 -18.20 -3.10
C PRO A 42 5.81 -17.17 -3.20
N VAL A 43 6.76 -17.23 -2.26
CA VAL A 43 7.88 -16.27 -2.13
C VAL A 43 8.71 -16.17 -3.41
N GLU A 44 8.84 -17.26 -4.16
CA GLU A 44 9.53 -17.32 -5.44
C GLU A 44 8.91 -16.43 -6.52
N ARG A 45 7.59 -16.19 -6.45
CA ARG A 45 6.89 -15.26 -7.35
C ARG A 45 6.89 -13.83 -6.81
N LEU A 46 6.91 -13.67 -5.50
CA LEU A 46 6.83 -12.36 -4.83
C LEU A 46 8.17 -11.63 -4.84
N ARG A 47 9.30 -12.35 -4.77
CA ARG A 47 10.64 -11.74 -4.75
C ARG A 47 10.95 -10.95 -6.04
N PRO A 48 10.78 -11.49 -7.26
CA PRO A 48 10.97 -10.70 -8.48
C PRO A 48 10.07 -9.47 -8.58
N LEU A 49 8.87 -9.55 -7.99
CA LEU A 49 7.95 -8.41 -7.97
C LEU A 49 8.49 -7.29 -7.08
N TRP A 50 9.05 -7.61 -5.90
CA TRP A 50 9.72 -6.62 -5.07
C TRP A 50 10.93 -6.01 -5.78
N GLU A 51 11.77 -6.82 -6.44
CA GLU A 51 12.94 -6.34 -7.18
C GLU A 51 12.58 -5.29 -8.24
N ARG A 52 11.41 -5.42 -8.86
CA ARG A 52 10.89 -4.40 -9.78
C ARG A 52 10.40 -3.17 -9.04
N PHE A 53 9.57 -3.36 -8.01
CA PHE A 53 9.00 -2.26 -7.23
C PHE A 53 10.05 -1.34 -6.62
N ARG A 54 11.10 -1.90 -6.00
CA ARG A 54 12.19 -1.13 -5.38
C ARG A 54 12.99 -0.26 -6.36
N THR A 55 12.88 -0.51 -7.66
CA THR A 55 13.55 0.27 -8.72
C THR A 55 12.65 1.35 -9.35
N LEU A 56 11.39 1.45 -8.92
CA LEU A 56 10.50 2.49 -9.42
C LEU A 56 11.09 3.88 -9.11
N PRO A 57 11.10 4.81 -10.09
CA PRO A 57 11.53 6.18 -9.85
C PRO A 57 10.78 6.82 -8.67
N THR A 58 11.43 7.77 -8.01
CA THR A 58 10.79 8.62 -7.00
C THR A 58 9.59 9.33 -7.62
N GLY A 59 8.50 9.41 -6.85
CA GLY A 59 7.27 10.09 -7.28
C GLY A 59 7.40 11.61 -7.29
N SER A 60 6.26 12.27 -7.49
CA SER A 60 6.12 13.72 -7.26
C SER A 60 6.45 14.09 -5.80
N PRO A 61 6.68 15.38 -5.49
CA PRO A 61 6.95 15.83 -4.13
C PRO A 61 5.94 15.33 -3.11
N ASP A 62 6.38 15.19 -1.85
CA ASP A 62 5.53 14.74 -0.75
C ASP A 62 4.23 15.53 -0.67
N VAL A 63 3.15 14.83 -0.37
CA VAL A 63 1.84 15.40 -0.08
C VAL A 63 1.38 14.93 1.29
N MET A 64 0.39 15.61 1.87
CA MET A 64 -0.24 15.13 3.08
C MET A 64 -0.98 13.82 2.81
N THR A 65 -0.60 12.77 3.54
CA THR A 65 -1.20 11.43 3.44
C THR A 65 -1.72 10.99 4.80
N HIS A 66 -2.71 10.13 4.80
CA HIS A 66 -3.17 9.44 6.01
C HIS A 66 -2.12 8.42 6.49
N GLY A 67 -1.46 7.74 5.55
CA GLY A 67 -0.38 6.78 5.83
C GLY A 67 -0.86 5.42 6.37
N GLY A 68 -2.16 5.13 6.27
CA GLY A 68 -2.78 3.97 6.90
C GLY A 68 -4.20 3.64 6.46
N LEU A 69 -4.56 3.87 5.19
CA LEU A 69 -5.91 3.59 4.68
C LEU A 69 -6.14 2.10 4.41
N ILE A 70 -6.19 1.32 5.50
CA ILE A 70 -6.55 -0.10 5.51
C ILE A 70 -8.02 -0.29 5.94
N PRO A 71 -8.65 -1.45 5.66
CA PRO A 71 -10.07 -1.67 5.97
C PRO A 71 -10.45 -1.36 7.42
N GLY A 72 -9.59 -1.70 8.39
CA GLY A 72 -9.86 -1.45 9.81
C GLY A 72 -9.96 0.03 10.20
N ASN A 73 -9.51 0.95 9.34
CA ASN A 73 -9.50 2.38 9.58
C ASN A 73 -10.63 3.12 8.84
N LEU A 74 -11.52 2.40 8.14
CA LEU A 74 -12.62 2.99 7.37
C LEU A 74 -13.96 2.68 8.03
N LEU A 75 -14.73 3.73 8.34
CA LEU A 75 -16.09 3.60 8.87
C LEU A 75 -17.09 3.74 7.73
N VAL A 76 -17.93 2.72 7.55
CA VAL A 76 -18.98 2.70 6.54
C VAL A 76 -20.35 2.56 7.18
N THR A 77 -21.32 3.32 6.68
CA THR A 77 -22.74 3.18 7.02
C THR A 77 -23.51 2.93 5.73
N GLY A 78 -24.05 1.72 5.58
CA GLY A 78 -24.59 1.28 4.29
C GLY A 78 -23.47 1.20 3.24
N ASP A 79 -23.64 1.95 2.14
CA ASP A 79 -22.67 2.06 1.04
C ASP A 79 -21.80 3.32 1.13
N GLN A 80 -21.96 4.14 2.17
CA GLN A 80 -21.26 5.41 2.33
C GLN A 80 -20.08 5.31 3.30
N LEU A 81 -18.93 5.86 2.91
CA LEU A 81 -17.81 6.12 3.81
C LEU A 81 -18.13 7.34 4.69
N VAL A 82 -18.27 7.11 6.00
CA VAL A 82 -18.68 8.15 6.97
C VAL A 82 -17.54 8.63 7.87
N GLY A 83 -16.39 7.95 7.85
CA GLY A 83 -15.24 8.35 8.67
C GLY A 83 -13.97 7.58 8.36
N VAL A 84 -12.85 8.18 8.75
CA VAL A 84 -11.53 7.56 8.69
C VAL A 84 -10.89 7.69 10.08
N LEU A 85 -10.37 6.58 10.60
CA LEU A 85 -9.75 6.47 11.91
C LEU A 85 -8.21 6.40 11.81
N ASP A 86 -7.54 6.58 12.94
CA ASP A 86 -6.10 6.39 13.10
C ASP A 86 -5.22 7.33 12.25
N GLY A 87 -5.41 8.64 12.46
CA GLY A 87 -4.57 9.68 11.89
C GLY A 87 -3.18 9.82 12.52
N GLY A 88 -2.72 8.85 13.32
CA GLY A 88 -1.42 8.92 14.01
C GLY A 88 -0.21 8.98 13.07
N ARG A 89 -0.41 8.67 11.78
CA ARG A 89 0.60 8.75 10.71
C ARG A 89 0.33 9.87 9.71
N PHE A 90 -0.60 10.77 10.01
CA PHE A 90 -0.95 11.85 9.11
C PHE A 90 0.24 12.82 8.95
N GLY A 91 0.76 12.92 7.73
CA GLY A 91 1.98 13.67 7.47
C GLY A 91 2.39 13.70 5.99
N PRO A 92 3.40 14.52 5.65
CA PRO A 92 4.01 14.51 4.33
C PRO A 92 4.61 13.12 4.04
N ALA A 93 4.27 12.56 2.89
CA ALA A 93 4.81 11.30 2.39
C ALA A 93 4.62 11.21 0.87
N ASP A 94 5.18 10.15 0.29
CA ASP A 94 4.95 9.73 -1.09
C ASP A 94 3.45 9.81 -1.44
N PRO A 95 3.07 10.56 -2.49
CA PRO A 95 1.69 10.67 -2.94
C PRO A 95 0.99 9.33 -3.16
N ALA A 96 1.75 8.31 -3.54
CA ALA A 96 1.23 6.98 -3.78
C ALA A 96 0.90 6.18 -2.51
N LEU A 97 1.34 6.62 -1.32
CA LEU A 97 1.20 5.84 -0.08
C LEU A 97 -0.26 5.49 0.23
N ASP A 98 -1.16 6.45 0.09
CA ASP A 98 -2.56 6.23 0.42
C ASP A 98 -3.27 5.30 -0.60
N LEU A 99 -2.73 5.12 -1.82
CA LEU A 99 -3.29 4.21 -2.82
C LEU A 99 -3.28 2.74 -2.38
N VAL A 100 -2.66 2.40 -1.25
CA VAL A 100 -2.76 1.07 -0.63
C VAL A 100 -4.21 0.62 -0.41
N ALA A 101 -5.13 1.56 -0.19
CA ALA A 101 -6.54 1.24 -0.02
C ALA A 101 -7.12 0.54 -1.27
N ALA A 102 -6.68 0.93 -2.47
CA ALA A 102 -7.10 0.33 -3.72
C ALA A 102 -6.79 -1.17 -3.78
N TRP A 103 -5.66 -1.57 -3.21
CA TRP A 103 -5.16 -2.95 -3.22
C TRP A 103 -5.66 -3.78 -2.02
N HIS A 104 -5.85 -3.13 -0.87
CA HIS A 104 -6.40 -3.78 0.32
C HIS A 104 -7.90 -4.01 0.24
N LEU A 105 -8.67 -3.11 -0.39
CA LEU A 105 -10.12 -3.16 -0.37
C LEU A 105 -10.71 -3.75 -1.64
N LEU A 106 -10.25 -3.28 -2.80
CA LEU A 106 -11.01 -3.41 -4.04
C LEU A 106 -10.58 -4.62 -4.86
N ASP A 107 -11.57 -5.28 -5.47
CA ASP A 107 -11.32 -6.21 -6.57
C ASP A 107 -10.85 -5.47 -7.83
N GLN A 108 -10.55 -6.20 -8.90
CA GLN A 108 -10.01 -5.63 -10.13
C GLN A 108 -10.94 -4.58 -10.79
N GLU A 109 -12.25 -4.84 -10.81
CA GLU A 109 -13.22 -3.96 -11.47
C GLU A 109 -13.35 -2.63 -10.71
N ARG A 110 -13.59 -2.67 -9.39
CA ARG A 110 -13.72 -1.45 -8.59
C ARG A 110 -12.40 -0.69 -8.52
N ARG A 111 -11.27 -1.41 -8.52
CA ARG A 111 -9.94 -0.81 -8.53
C ARG A 111 -9.65 -0.06 -9.83
N ALA A 112 -10.12 -0.57 -10.98
CA ALA A 112 -10.01 0.13 -12.26
C ALA A 112 -10.83 1.43 -12.28
N ILE A 113 -12.04 1.42 -11.72
CA ILE A 113 -12.88 2.63 -11.56
C ILE A 113 -12.13 3.65 -10.70
N LEU A 114 -11.64 3.25 -9.51
CA LEU A 114 -10.91 4.16 -8.63
C LEU A 114 -9.69 4.79 -9.30
N ARG A 115 -8.91 3.99 -10.03
CA ARG A 115 -7.76 4.48 -10.79
C ARG A 115 -8.16 5.56 -11.80
N SER A 116 -9.23 5.32 -12.54
CA SER A 116 -9.76 6.27 -13.54
C SER A 116 -10.19 7.59 -12.87
N GLU A 117 -10.91 7.52 -11.76
CA GLU A 117 -11.40 8.68 -11.03
C GLU A 117 -10.28 9.51 -10.37
N LEU A 118 -9.23 8.85 -9.85
CA LEU A 118 -8.10 9.55 -9.23
C LEU A 118 -7.17 10.20 -10.25
N ALA A 119 -7.27 9.84 -11.54
CA ALA A 119 -6.39 10.30 -12.61
C ALA A 119 -4.89 10.21 -12.26
N CYS A 120 -4.49 9.20 -11.48
CA CYS A 120 -3.11 9.01 -11.07
C CYS A 120 -2.24 8.58 -12.25
N THR A 121 -0.98 9.01 -12.26
CA THR A 121 -0.02 8.55 -13.27
C THR A 121 0.25 7.05 -13.12
N SER A 122 0.68 6.37 -14.18
CA SER A 122 1.06 4.96 -14.10
C SER A 122 2.17 4.71 -13.06
N LEU A 123 3.11 5.65 -12.93
CA LEU A 123 4.17 5.56 -11.91
C LEU A 123 3.57 5.62 -10.49
N GLU A 124 2.71 6.60 -10.21
CA GLU A 124 2.07 6.75 -8.91
C GLU A 124 1.24 5.51 -8.55
N TRP A 125 0.53 4.94 -9.53
CA TRP A 125 -0.22 3.71 -9.34
C TRP A 125 0.66 2.50 -9.00
N LEU A 126 1.75 2.31 -9.73
CA LEU A 126 2.72 1.23 -9.48
C LEU A 126 3.43 1.41 -8.12
N ARG A 127 3.74 2.64 -7.72
CA ARG A 127 4.26 2.92 -6.37
C ARG A 127 3.22 2.61 -5.30
N GLY A 128 1.94 2.87 -5.56
CA GLY A 128 0.84 2.51 -4.66
C GLY A 128 0.72 1.00 -4.49
N ALA A 129 0.92 0.25 -5.57
CA ALA A 129 1.01 -1.20 -5.56
C ALA A 129 2.22 -1.70 -4.75
N ALA A 130 3.38 -1.06 -4.91
CA ALA A 130 4.59 -1.35 -4.14
C ALA A 130 4.40 -1.13 -2.63
N TRP A 131 3.76 -0.02 -2.24
CA TRP A 131 3.41 0.22 -0.84
C TRP A 131 2.46 -0.85 -0.33
N ALA A 132 1.39 -1.19 -1.07
CA ALA A 132 0.46 -2.24 -0.67
C ALA A 132 1.15 -3.60 -0.50
N PHE A 133 2.08 -3.92 -1.40
CA PHE A 133 2.90 -5.12 -1.35
C PHE A 133 3.75 -5.19 -0.07
N GLN A 134 4.49 -4.12 0.24
CA GLN A 134 5.32 -4.02 1.44
C GLN A 134 4.50 -4.24 2.72
N GLN A 135 3.30 -3.65 2.77
CA GLN A 135 2.39 -3.82 3.91
C GLN A 135 1.88 -5.26 4.00
N ALA A 136 1.38 -5.79 2.89
CA ALA A 136 0.73 -7.10 2.82
C ALA A 136 1.69 -8.25 3.14
N MET A 137 2.96 -8.12 2.76
CA MET A 137 4.03 -9.07 3.12
C MET A 137 4.19 -9.19 4.64
N GLY A 138 4.16 -8.05 5.35
CA GLY A 138 4.17 -8.03 6.81
C GLY A 138 2.88 -8.57 7.43
N LEU A 139 1.72 -8.17 6.89
CA LEU A 139 0.42 -8.59 7.40
C LEU A 139 0.26 -10.12 7.40
N ALA A 140 0.68 -10.79 6.33
CA ALA A 140 0.48 -12.22 6.13
C ALA A 140 1.10 -13.08 7.24
N TRP A 141 2.39 -12.87 7.57
CA TRP A 141 3.09 -13.67 8.58
C TRP A 141 2.86 -13.14 10.00
N TYR A 142 2.94 -11.82 10.21
CA TYR A 142 2.97 -11.23 11.55
C TYR A 142 1.68 -11.51 12.33
N TYR A 143 0.55 -11.47 11.61
CA TYR A 143 -0.78 -11.69 12.20
C TYR A 143 -1.31 -13.12 12.04
N GLN A 144 -0.51 -14.06 11.53
CA GLN A 144 -0.96 -15.42 11.23
C GLN A 144 -1.70 -16.07 12.41
N LYS A 145 -1.21 -15.85 13.64
CA LYS A 145 -1.78 -16.43 14.86
C LYS A 145 -2.64 -15.45 15.67
N THR A 146 -2.29 -14.16 15.66
CA THR A 146 -2.87 -13.16 16.56
C THR A 146 -4.08 -12.44 15.96
N ASN A 147 -4.15 -12.33 14.63
CA ASN A 147 -5.28 -11.73 13.92
C ASN A 147 -5.43 -12.36 12.53
N PRO A 148 -6.11 -13.51 12.42
CA PRO A 148 -6.28 -14.22 11.14
C PRO A 148 -6.94 -13.37 10.04
N GLY A 149 -7.78 -12.40 10.40
CA GLY A 149 -8.37 -11.45 9.46
C GLY A 149 -7.32 -10.56 8.79
N MET A 150 -6.39 -10.01 9.57
CA MET A 150 -5.27 -9.22 9.05
C MET A 150 -4.30 -10.07 8.23
N SER A 151 -4.02 -11.30 8.65
CA SER A 151 -3.22 -12.23 7.83
C SER A 151 -3.89 -12.52 6.49
N SER A 152 -5.21 -12.74 6.48
CA SER A 152 -6.00 -12.99 5.27
C SER A 152 -6.06 -11.78 4.35
N LEU A 153 -6.12 -10.56 4.91
CA LEU A 153 -6.00 -9.32 4.14
C LEU A 153 -4.67 -9.26 3.40
N GLY A 154 -3.56 -9.54 4.08
CA GLY A 154 -2.23 -9.59 3.46
C GLY A 154 -2.18 -10.58 2.29
N LYS A 155 -2.63 -11.82 2.51
CA LYS A 155 -2.68 -12.86 1.46
C LYS A 155 -3.54 -12.45 0.26
N THR A 156 -4.70 -11.85 0.52
CA THR A 156 -5.63 -11.39 -0.51
C THR A 156 -5.01 -10.27 -1.35
N THR A 157 -4.38 -9.29 -0.71
CA THR A 157 -3.69 -8.20 -1.40
C THR A 157 -2.55 -8.72 -2.28
N LEU A 158 -1.73 -9.65 -1.78
CA LEU A 158 -0.65 -10.24 -2.59
C LEU A 158 -1.18 -11.05 -3.78
N THR A 159 -2.28 -11.77 -3.59
CA THR A 159 -2.95 -12.50 -4.68
C THR A 159 -3.47 -11.53 -5.75
N ARG A 160 -4.07 -10.40 -5.36
CA ARG A 160 -4.51 -9.35 -6.29
C ARG A 160 -3.33 -8.80 -7.09
N LEU A 161 -2.22 -8.49 -6.42
CA LEU A 161 -1.02 -7.95 -7.06
C LEU A 161 -0.39 -8.94 -8.06
N LEU A 162 -0.30 -10.22 -7.70
CA LEU A 162 0.24 -11.27 -8.57
C LEU A 162 -0.62 -11.59 -9.80
N ASN A 163 -1.88 -11.17 -9.79
CA ASN A 163 -2.84 -11.39 -10.88
C ASN A 163 -3.16 -10.10 -11.64
N ASP A 164 -2.58 -8.96 -11.24
CA ASP A 164 -2.83 -7.69 -11.90
C ASP A 164 -1.86 -7.51 -13.08
N THR A 165 -2.42 -7.38 -14.28
CA THR A 165 -1.63 -7.34 -15.52
C THR A 165 -0.72 -6.13 -15.60
N GLU A 166 -1.11 -4.99 -15.03
CA GLU A 166 -0.27 -3.80 -15.08
C GLU A 166 0.89 -3.85 -14.09
N VAL A 167 0.69 -4.56 -12.97
CA VAL A 167 1.75 -4.80 -11.98
C VAL A 167 2.73 -5.85 -12.49
N CYS A 168 2.22 -6.91 -13.14
CA CYS A 168 3.04 -8.04 -13.59
C CYS A 168 3.71 -7.84 -14.95
N ASN A 169 3.25 -6.94 -15.81
CA ASN A 169 3.94 -6.56 -17.05
C ASN A 169 5.00 -5.51 -16.76
#